data_AF-A0A0B6X3V0-F1
#
_entry.id   AF-A0A0B6X3V0-F1
#
_cell.length_a   1.000
_cell.length_b   1.000
_cell.length_c   1.000
_cell.angle_alpha   90.00
_cell.angle_beta   90.00
_cell.angle_gamma   90.00
#
_symmetry.space_group_name_H-M   'P 1'
#
loop_
_entity.id
_entity.type
_entity.pdbx_description
1 polymer ?
#
loop_
_entity_poly.entity_id
_entity_poly.type
_entity_poly.pdbx_seq_one_letter_code
_entity_poly.pdbx_strand_id
1 'polypeptide(L)'
;MDPFYFVIGGFVIFIFIFKMEMLVRKESFRIILGISFLLFLIGLVLHFTEAGRSSLSGALLCPLLSLGLFRLLRRVFLRWFKHEPRDTFFNWNLGLGEDRIFNILYFAMAILLWMVVPFGMEQLAKVGW
;
A
#
# COMPACT_ATOMS: atom_id res chain seq x y z
N MET A 1 17.86 -0.05 6.70
CA MET A 1 16.50 -0.35 7.18
C MET A 1 16.43 -1.83 7.49
N ASP A 2 15.92 -2.19 8.66
CA ASP A 2 15.71 -3.60 8.99
C ASP A 2 14.79 -4.26 7.96
N PRO A 3 15.11 -5.46 7.44
CA PRO A 3 14.29 -6.19 6.48
C PRO A 3 12.85 -6.38 6.96
N PHE A 4 12.66 -6.44 8.29
CA PHE A 4 11.36 -6.55 8.93
C PHE A 4 10.42 -5.38 8.58
N TYR A 5 10.94 -4.15 8.55
CA TYR A 5 10.14 -2.95 8.22
C TYR A 5 9.76 -2.90 6.75
N PHE A 6 10.62 -3.44 5.90
CA PHE A 6 10.40 -3.61 4.47
C PHE A 6 9.18 -4.50 4.22
N VAL A 7 9.13 -5.65 4.90
CA VAL A 7 8.04 -6.63 4.78
C VAL A 7 6.73 -6.07 5.32
N ILE A 8 6.74 -5.45 6.50
CA ILE A 8 5.52 -4.89 7.10
C ILE A 8 4.98 -3.75 6.24
N GLY A 9 5.81 -2.78 5.86
CA GLY A 9 5.34 -1.66 5.05
C GLY A 9 4.84 -2.08 3.68
N GLY A 10 5.41 -3.15 3.12
CA GLY A 10 5.09 -3.67 1.79
C GLY A 10 3.95 -4.70 1.77
N PHE A 11 3.34 -5.08 2.90
CA PHE A 11 2.41 -6.22 2.93
C PHE A 11 1.21 -6.06 1.96
N VAL A 12 0.69 -4.84 1.78
CA VAL A 12 -0.42 -4.58 0.84
C VAL A 12 0.04 -4.71 -0.60
N ILE A 13 1.30 -4.35 -0.90
CA ILE A 13 1.92 -4.57 -2.21
C ILE A 13 2.08 -6.07 -2.47
N PHE A 14 2.52 -6.84 -1.48
CA PHE A 14 2.61 -8.30 -1.58
C PHE A 14 1.22 -8.94 -1.81
N ILE A 15 0.20 -8.53 -1.07
CA ILE A 15 -1.18 -9.01 -1.31
C ILE A 15 -1.62 -8.66 -2.72
N PHE A 16 -1.33 -7.45 -3.20
CA PHE A 16 -1.68 -7.05 -4.55
C PHE A 16 -1.03 -7.94 -5.61
N ILE A 17 0.27 -8.23 -5.51
CA ILE A 17 1.00 -9.07 -6.49
C ILE A 17 0.49 -10.51 -6.50
N PHE A 18 0.25 -11.11 -5.33
CA PHE A 18 -0.03 -12.54 -5.23
C PHE A 18 -1.52 -12.89 -5.18
N LYS A 19 -2.35 -11.98 -4.65
CA LYS A 19 -3.77 -12.21 -4.36
C LYS A 19 -4.59 -10.91 -4.43
N MET A 20 -4.54 -10.19 -5.56
CA MET A 20 -5.30 -8.95 -5.75
C MET A 20 -6.80 -9.10 -5.43
N GLU A 21 -7.40 -10.27 -5.69
CA GLU A 21 -8.79 -10.55 -5.35
C GLU A 21 -9.15 -10.27 -3.88
N MET A 22 -8.20 -10.43 -2.96
CA MET A 22 -8.41 -10.13 -1.54
C MET A 22 -8.60 -8.64 -1.26
N LEU A 23 -8.07 -7.76 -2.12
CA LEU A 23 -8.28 -6.31 -2.04
C LEU A 23 -9.63 -5.88 -2.66
N VAL A 24 -10.24 -6.74 -3.48
CA VAL A 24 -11.53 -6.49 -4.13
C VAL A 24 -12.69 -7.04 -3.29
N ARG A 25 -12.56 -8.26 -2.75
CA ARG A 25 -13.62 -8.92 -1.95
C ARG A 25 -13.87 -8.19 -0.63
N LYS A 26 -15.14 -7.92 -0.32
CA LYS A 26 -15.56 -7.13 0.86
C LYS A 26 -15.09 -7.69 2.21
N GLU A 27 -15.04 -9.01 2.35
CA GLU A 27 -14.65 -9.68 3.60
C GLU A 27 -13.16 -9.55 3.86
N SER A 28 -12.34 -10.02 2.92
CA SER A 28 -10.87 -9.89 2.98
C SER A 28 -10.43 -8.43 3.08
N PHE A 29 -11.06 -7.54 2.34
CA PHE A 29 -10.76 -6.10 2.42
C PHE A 29 -10.96 -5.54 3.83
N ARG A 30 -12.04 -5.91 4.54
CA ARG A 30 -12.30 -5.41 5.90
C ARG A 30 -11.21 -5.84 6.88
N ILE A 31 -10.73 -7.07 6.75
CA ILE A 31 -9.63 -7.60 7.56
C ILE A 31 -8.34 -6.82 7.26
N ILE A 32 -8.00 -6.66 5.97
CA ILE A 32 -6.80 -5.93 5.53
C ILE A 32 -6.84 -4.47 5.99
N LEU A 33 -8.01 -3.82 5.89
CA LEU A 33 -8.21 -2.47 6.41
C LEU A 33 -8.01 -2.41 7.92
N GLY A 34 -8.57 -3.36 8.68
CA GLY A 34 -8.40 -3.42 10.13
C GLY A 34 -6.92 -3.56 10.54
N ILE A 35 -6.18 -4.45 9.89
CA ILE A 35 -4.74 -4.62 10.11
C ILE A 35 -3.98 -3.35 9.73
N SER A 36 -4.26 -2.78 8.55
CA SER A 36 -3.59 -1.56 8.07
C SER A 36 -3.85 -0.37 9.00
N PHE A 37 -5.07 -0.26 9.51
CA PHE A 37 -5.46 0.81 10.43
C PHE A 37 -4.78 0.65 11.79
N LEU A 38 -4.71 -0.58 12.33
CA LEU A 38 -4.01 -0.85 13.58
C LEU A 38 -2.51 -0.51 13.46
N LEU A 39 -1.87 -0.94 12.36
CA LEU A 39 -0.46 -0.60 12.09
C LEU A 39 -0.27 0.91 11.95
N PHE A 40 -1.17 1.60 11.26
CA PHE A 40 -1.14 3.06 11.15
C PHE A 40 -1.19 3.73 12.53
N LEU A 41 -2.09 3.30 13.43
CA LEU A 41 -2.16 3.85 14.78
C LEU A 41 -0.89 3.58 15.59
N ILE A 42 -0.32 2.37 15.50
CA ILE A 42 0.95 2.04 16.16
C ILE A 42 2.07 2.92 15.61
N GLY A 43 2.17 3.06 14.28
CA GLY A 43 3.16 3.91 13.63
C GLY A 43 3.05 5.37 14.07
N LEU A 44 1.82 5.89 14.17
CA LEU A 44 1.56 7.25 14.61
C LEU A 44 1.94 7.46 16.07
N VAL A 45 1.59 6.54 16.98
CA VAL A 45 2.00 6.62 18.39
C VAL A 45 3.53 6.57 18.52
N LEU A 46 4.19 5.66 17.80
CA LEU A 46 5.65 5.54 17.82
C LEU A 46 6.33 6.82 17.33
N HIS A 47 5.80 7.47 16.30
CA HIS A 47 6.36 8.72 15.78
C HIS A 47 6.48 9.82 16.83
N PHE A 48 5.53 9.92 17.76
CA PHE A 48 5.53 10.91 18.83
C PHE A 48 6.35 10.52 20.07
N THR A 49 6.94 9.32 20.08
CA THR A 49 7.85 8.90 21.16
C THR A 49 9.31 9.10 20.74
N GLU A 50 10.17 9.53 21.66
CA GLU A 50 11.61 9.70 21.36
C GLU A 50 12.28 8.42 20.85
N ALA A 51 11.80 7.25 21.29
CA ALA A 51 12.28 5.95 20.84
C ALA A 51 11.79 5.54 19.43
N GLY A 52 10.74 6.18 18.89
CA GLY A 52 10.06 5.77 17.65
C GLY A 52 10.18 6.76 16.49
N ARG A 53 10.97 7.83 16.65
CA ARG A 53 11.38 8.80 15.60
C ARG A 53 12.32 8.19 14.55
N SER A 54 11.98 7.03 14.02
CA SER A 54 12.77 6.30 13.03
C SER A 54 11.94 5.91 11.81
N SER A 55 12.60 5.40 10.78
CA SER A 55 11.97 4.87 9.56
C SER A 55 10.86 3.84 9.82
N LEU A 56 10.82 3.23 11.02
CA LEU A 56 9.79 2.28 11.43
C LEU A 56 8.40 2.93 11.48
N SER A 57 8.27 4.15 12.01
CA SER A 57 6.98 4.82 12.10
C SER A 57 6.37 5.00 10.71
N GLY A 58 7.17 5.47 9.75
CA GLY A 58 6.74 5.63 8.37
C GLY A 58 6.42 4.31 7.66
N ALA A 59 7.20 3.25 7.90
CA ALA A 59 6.90 1.93 7.35
C ALA A 59 5.53 1.40 7.79
N LEU A 60 5.10 1.70 9.02
CA LEU A 60 3.79 1.29 9.55
C LEU A 60 2.61 2.09 8.98
N LEU A 61 2.86 3.26 8.40
CA LEU A 61 1.84 4.06 7.71
C LEU A 61 1.60 3.54 6.28
N CYS A 62 2.64 2.99 5.63
CA CYS A 62 2.62 2.57 4.23
C CYS A 62 1.46 1.63 3.86
N PRO A 63 1.06 0.64 4.67
CA PRO A 63 -0.04 -0.25 4.32
C PRO A 63 -1.37 0.47 4.14
N LEU A 64 -1.72 1.36 5.05
CA LEU A 64 -2.99 2.09 4.97
C LEU A 64 -2.99 3.04 3.77
N LEU A 65 -1.86 3.71 3.52
CA LEU A 65 -1.69 4.60 2.37
C LEU A 65 -1.77 3.83 1.04
N SER A 66 -1.11 2.69 0.95
CA SER A 66 -1.14 1.82 -0.24
C SER A 66 -2.55 1.26 -0.48
N LEU A 67 -3.25 0.86 0.59
CA LEU A 67 -4.63 0.40 0.50
C LEU A 67 -5.59 1.52 0.06
N GLY A 68 -5.38 2.74 0.56
CA GLY A 68 -6.10 3.93 0.15
C GLY A 68 -5.88 4.26 -1.32
N LEU A 69 -4.62 4.21 -1.78
CA LEU A 69 -4.25 4.38 -3.17
C LEU A 69 -4.94 3.33 -4.07
N PHE A 70 -4.90 2.05 -3.68
CA PHE A 70 -5.59 0.98 -4.42
C PHE A 70 -7.07 1.29 -4.57
N ARG A 71 -7.73 1.69 -3.48
CA ARG A 71 -9.16 2.06 -3.45
C ARG A 71 -9.47 3.22 -4.39
N LEU A 72 -8.63 4.25 -4.40
CA LEU A 72 -8.80 5.42 -5.27
C LEU A 72 -8.67 5.03 -6.74
N LEU A 73 -7.57 4.36 -7.11
CA LEU A 73 -7.34 3.92 -8.48
C LEU A 73 -8.45 2.97 -8.95
N ARG A 74 -8.85 2.01 -8.10
CA ARG A 74 -9.93 1.06 -8.43
C ARG A 74 -11.25 1.79 -8.69
N ARG A 75 -11.58 2.81 -7.89
CA ARG A 75 -12.80 3.59 -8.10
C ARG A 75 -12.77 4.35 -9.44
N VAL A 76 -11.61 4.90 -9.81
CA VAL A 76 -11.42 5.54 -11.12
C VAL A 76 -11.55 4.51 -12.25
N PHE A 77 -10.88 3.37 -12.12
CA PHE A 77 -10.92 2.28 -13.10
C PHE A 77 -12.35 1.76 -13.33
N LEU A 78 -13.08 1.44 -12.26
CA LEU A 78 -14.46 0.98 -12.33
C LEU A 78 -15.38 2.00 -13.02
N ARG A 79 -15.14 3.30 -12.82
CA ARG A 79 -15.92 4.35 -13.46
C ARG A 79 -15.70 4.40 -14.97
N TRP A 80 -14.50 4.06 -15.44
CA TRP A 80 -14.13 4.17 -16.85
C TRP A 80 -14.41 2.88 -17.61
N PHE A 81 -14.01 1.74 -17.05
CA PHE A 81 -14.04 0.44 -17.74
C PHE A 81 -15.20 -0.46 -17.32
N LYS A 82 -15.96 -0.11 -16.27
CA LYS A 82 -17.18 -0.81 -15.81
C LYS A 82 -16.98 -2.28 -15.39
N HIS A 83 -15.76 -2.73 -15.20
CA HIS A 83 -15.43 -4.04 -14.63
C HIS A 83 -14.33 -3.91 -13.56
N GLU A 84 -14.19 -4.95 -12.74
CA GLU A 84 -13.10 -5.02 -11.75
C GLU A 84 -11.76 -5.24 -12.45
N PRO A 85 -10.67 -4.62 -11.96
CA PRO A 85 -9.34 -4.90 -12.47
C PRO A 85 -9.02 -6.38 -12.28
N ARG A 86 -8.40 -6.99 -13.28
CA ARG A 86 -7.94 -8.37 -13.27
C ARG A 86 -6.45 -8.44 -13.00
N ASP A 87 -6.02 -9.53 -12.38
CA ASP A 87 -4.59 -9.76 -12.16
C ASP A 87 -3.92 -10.11 -13.49
N THR A 88 -2.91 -9.32 -13.85
CA THR A 88 -2.13 -9.48 -15.07
C THR A 88 -0.64 -9.64 -14.80
N PHE A 89 -0.20 -9.77 -13.54
CA PHE A 89 1.23 -9.92 -13.24
C PHE A 89 1.80 -11.22 -13.81
N PHE A 90 1.00 -12.29 -13.74
CA PHE A 90 1.37 -13.60 -14.26
C PHE A 90 0.54 -14.02 -15.48
N ASN A 91 -0.33 -13.14 -15.98
CA ASN A 91 -1.23 -13.42 -17.11
C ASN A 91 -0.98 -12.47 -18.29
N TRP A 92 -0.50 -13.04 -19.40
CA TRP A 92 -0.09 -12.31 -20.60
C TRP A 92 -1.07 -12.43 -21.77
N ASN A 93 -2.30 -12.88 -21.53
CA ASN A 93 -3.33 -12.98 -22.55
C ASN A 93 -3.63 -11.63 -23.23
N LEU A 94 -3.87 -11.68 -24.54
CA LEU A 94 -4.28 -10.53 -25.35
C LEU A 94 -5.67 -10.02 -24.89
N GLY A 95 -5.88 -8.71 -24.89
CA GLY A 95 -7.16 -8.09 -24.48
C GLY A 95 -7.27 -7.69 -23.00
N LEU A 96 -6.15 -7.62 -22.27
CA LEU A 96 -6.08 -7.17 -20.87
C LEU A 96 -5.25 -5.88 -20.74
N GLY A 97 -5.31 -4.99 -21.73
CA GLY A 97 -4.42 -3.82 -21.81
C GLY A 97 -4.72 -2.81 -20.70
N GLU A 98 -5.99 -2.53 -20.49
CA GLU A 98 -6.50 -1.64 -19.44
C GLU A 98 -6.16 -2.16 -18.04
N ASP A 99 -6.31 -3.47 -17.79
CA ASP A 99 -5.96 -4.10 -16.52
C ASP A 99 -4.46 -4.01 -16.25
N ARG A 100 -3.63 -4.20 -17.28
CA ARG A 100 -2.17 -4.05 -17.16
C ARG A 100 -1.77 -2.62 -16.81
N ILE A 101 -2.38 -1.63 -17.46
CA ILE A 101 -2.10 -0.22 -17.15
C ILE A 101 -2.47 0.07 -15.70
N PHE A 102 -3.64 -0.39 -15.23
CA PHE A 102 -4.02 -0.28 -13.84
C PHE A 102 -2.98 -0.92 -12.90
N ASN A 103 -2.55 -2.14 -13.22
CA ASN A 103 -1.62 -2.90 -12.40
C ASN A 103 -0.24 -2.25 -12.32
N ILE A 104 0.29 -1.79 -13.46
CA ILE A 104 1.57 -1.06 -13.55
C ILE A 104 1.48 0.25 -12.78
N LEU A 105 0.40 1.01 -12.98
CA LEU A 105 0.20 2.31 -12.33
C LEU A 105 0.14 2.16 -10.81
N TYR A 106 -0.69 1.25 -10.31
CA TYR A 106 -0.79 0.99 -8.89
C TYR A 106 0.55 0.52 -8.31
N PHE A 107 1.20 -0.46 -8.96
CA PHE A 107 2.46 -1.01 -8.47
C PHE A 107 3.56 0.04 -8.38
N ALA A 108 3.73 0.85 -9.42
CA ALA A 108 4.72 1.93 -9.43
C ALA A 108 4.43 2.96 -8.34
N MET A 109 3.18 3.42 -8.21
CA MET A 109 2.80 4.40 -7.19
C MET A 109 2.91 3.83 -5.77
N ALA A 110 2.57 2.55 -5.56
CA ALA A 110 2.67 1.90 -4.26
C ALA A 110 4.13 1.70 -3.84
N ILE A 111 5.02 1.30 -4.75
CA ILE A 111 6.47 1.25 -4.49
C ILE A 111 6.99 2.64 -4.13
N LEU A 112 6.62 3.67 -4.90
CA LEU A 112 7.03 5.04 -4.60
C LEU A 112 6.56 5.48 -3.21
N LEU A 113 5.30 5.26 -2.86
CA LEU A 113 4.78 5.53 -1.51
C LEU A 113 5.61 4.81 -0.45
N TRP A 114 5.85 3.53 -0.66
CA TRP A 114 6.52 2.69 0.31
C TRP A 114 8.02 3.00 0.46
N MET A 115 8.67 3.61 -0.54
CA MET A 115 10.03 4.16 -0.40
C MET A 115 10.06 5.57 0.20
N VAL A 116 9.15 6.45 -0.25
CA VAL A 116 9.17 7.87 0.10
C VAL A 116 8.63 8.13 1.51
N VAL A 117 7.58 7.42 1.94
CA VAL A 117 6.95 7.67 3.24
C VAL A 117 7.91 7.38 4.40
N PRO A 118 8.59 6.22 4.46
CA PRO A 118 9.55 5.96 5.55
C PRO A 118 10.68 6.99 5.59
N PHE A 119 11.22 7.36 4.43
CA PHE A 119 12.27 8.36 4.33
C PHE A 119 11.77 9.76 4.76
N GLY A 120 10.59 10.17 4.29
CA GLY A 120 9.99 11.46 4.64
C GLY A 120 9.70 11.57 6.13
N MET A 121 9.16 10.53 6.76
CA MET A 121 8.93 10.50 8.21
C MET A 121 10.23 10.59 9.00
N GLU A 122 11.30 9.93 8.55
CA GLU A 122 12.62 10.05 9.18
C GLU A 122 13.17 11.49 9.09
N GLN A 123 12.96 12.18 7.98
CA GLN A 123 13.37 13.59 7.84
C GLN A 123 12.53 14.52 8.71
N LEU A 124 11.21 14.32 8.79
CA LEU A 124 10.34 15.10 9.68
C LEU A 124 10.76 14.94 11.14
N ALA A 125 11.04 13.70 11.55
CA ALA A 125 11.54 13.39 12.89
C ALA A 125 12.84 14.13 13.23
N LYS A 126 13.77 14.26 12.27
CA LYS A 126 15.02 15.01 12.45
C LYS A 126 14.80 16.51 12.66
N VAL A 127 13.74 17.08 12.10
CA VAL A 127 13.38 18.51 12.25
C VAL A 127 12.44 18.75 13.44
N GLY A 128 12.19 17.72 14.26
CA GLY A 128 11.39 17.82 15.48
C GLY A 128 9.88 17.67 15.28
N TRP A 129 9.45 17.26 14.08
CA TRP A 129 8.06 16.94 13.75
C TRP A 129 7.76 15.45 13.87
#